data_AF-A0A960J1A5-F1
#
_entry.id   AF-A0A960J1A5-F1
#
_cell.length_a   1.000
_cell.length_b   1.000
_cell.length_c   1.000
_cell.angle_alpha   90.00
_cell.angle_beta   90.00
_cell.angle_gamma   90.00
#
_symmetry.space_group_name_H-M   'P 1'
#
loop_
_entity.id
_entity.type
_entity.pdbx_description
1 polymer ?
#
loop_
_entity_poly.entity_id
_entity_poly.type
_entity_poly.pdbx_seq_one_letter_code
_entity_poly.pdbx_strand_id
1 'polypeptide(L)'
;MRSRMATVGTALVVLLVAAVGGGAGASAAPSTTAPPPTSMAALGDSFTVGFATGAADCAGFVACPQYSWSTGTAVDSHYQRLVALEPGLAGNAVNAAVPGAPMASLVGQATTVAPTQPDYVTVLLGGGDVCFGTTPTATFAAQFRAGMDALFAASPDTKVLVASLWDFESLR
;
A
#
# COMPACT_ATOMS: atom_id res chain seq x y z
N MET A 1 56.62 -33.19 10.88
CA MET A 1 57.49 -32.48 11.85
C MET A 1 56.85 -31.15 12.20
N ARG A 2 56.64 -30.94 13.52
CA ARG A 2 56.41 -29.67 14.24
C ARG A 2 55.01 -29.03 14.16
N SER A 3 54.17 -29.58 15.04
CA SER A 3 53.09 -28.94 15.80
C SER A 3 53.49 -27.59 16.40
N ARG A 4 52.49 -26.74 16.68
CA ARG A 4 52.41 -25.90 17.88
C ARG A 4 50.96 -25.43 18.11
N MET A 5 50.25 -26.18 18.96
CA MET A 5 49.08 -25.71 19.70
C MET A 5 49.52 -24.61 20.67
N ALA A 6 48.75 -23.52 20.77
CA ALA A 6 48.90 -22.54 21.82
C ALA A 6 47.60 -22.51 22.63
N THR A 7 47.64 -23.14 23.80
CA THR A 7 46.62 -23.12 24.84
C THR A 7 46.93 -21.93 25.76
N VAL A 8 46.02 -20.98 25.88
CA VAL A 8 46.00 -19.92 26.92
C VAL A 8 44.52 -19.79 27.28
N GLY A 9 44.05 -20.25 28.44
CA GLY A 9 44.44 -19.81 29.78
C GLY A 9 43.27 -19.01 30.34
N THR A 10 42.28 -19.71 30.89
CA THR A 10 41.04 -19.17 31.47
C THR A 10 41.36 -18.27 32.66
N ALA A 11 41.02 -16.98 32.59
CA ALA A 11 40.98 -16.09 33.75
C ALA A 11 39.53 -15.67 34.01
N LEU A 12 38.92 -16.32 34.99
CA LEU A 12 37.60 -15.98 35.52
C LEU A 12 37.74 -14.71 36.38
N VAL A 13 37.27 -13.58 35.88
CA VAL A 13 37.11 -12.36 36.70
C VAL A 13 35.63 -12.26 37.05
N VAL A 14 35.29 -12.61 38.29
CA VAL A 14 33.97 -12.37 38.87
C VAL A 14 33.96 -10.94 39.40
N LEU A 15 33.29 -10.03 38.68
CA LEU A 15 32.92 -8.71 39.19
C LEU A 15 31.44 -8.75 39.60
N LEU A 16 31.20 -8.88 40.90
CA LEU A 16 29.90 -8.55 41.51
C LEU A 16 29.75 -7.02 41.54
N VAL A 17 28.88 -6.48 40.70
CA VAL A 17 28.37 -5.11 40.87
C VAL A 17 26.94 -5.21 41.41
N ALA A 18 26.79 -4.79 42.67
CA ALA A 18 25.51 -4.71 43.36
C ALA A 18 24.65 -3.56 42.81
N ALA A 19 23.34 -3.82 42.77
CA ALA A 19 22.29 -2.96 42.23
C ALA A 19 22.12 -1.63 42.97
N VAL A 20 21.88 -0.54 42.22
CA VAL A 20 21.18 0.65 42.71
C VAL A 20 20.26 1.19 41.62
N GLY A 21 18.95 1.13 41.88
CA GLY A 21 18.02 2.24 41.62
C GLY A 21 17.52 2.51 40.20
N GLY A 22 16.24 2.20 39.98
CA GLY A 22 15.33 3.17 39.38
C GLY A 22 15.42 3.41 37.88
N GLY A 23 15.47 2.35 37.06
CA GLY A 23 15.11 2.47 35.65
C GLY A 23 13.59 2.56 35.54
N ALA A 24 13.07 3.77 35.34
CA ALA A 24 11.68 4.01 34.96
C ALA A 24 11.28 2.97 33.91
N GLY A 25 10.28 2.13 34.24
CA GLY A 25 9.62 1.32 33.25
C GLY A 25 9.04 2.27 32.23
N ALA A 26 9.78 2.47 31.12
CA ALA A 26 9.19 2.92 29.89
C ALA A 26 8.15 1.85 29.57
N SER A 27 6.92 2.11 29.99
CA SER A 27 5.76 1.35 29.55
C SER A 27 5.83 1.43 28.03
N ALA A 28 6.25 0.34 27.38
CA ALA A 28 6.17 0.24 25.94
C ALA A 28 4.68 0.47 25.65
N ALA A 29 4.37 1.64 25.06
CA ALA A 29 3.03 1.88 24.59
C ALA A 29 2.65 0.66 23.74
N PRO A 30 1.46 0.05 23.95
CA PRO A 30 1.05 -1.05 23.10
C PRO A 30 1.24 -0.60 21.66
N SER A 31 2.11 -1.29 20.93
CA SER A 31 2.24 -1.09 19.50
C SER A 31 0.90 -1.57 18.93
N THR A 32 -0.05 -0.65 18.79
CA THR A 32 -1.33 -0.93 18.16
C THR A 32 -1.09 -0.97 16.65
N THR A 33 -0.25 -1.91 16.21
CA THR A 33 -0.20 -2.28 14.80
C THR A 33 -1.61 -2.79 14.51
N ALA A 34 -2.36 -2.02 13.73
CA ALA A 34 -3.68 -2.45 13.27
C ALA A 34 -3.52 -3.84 12.64
N PRO A 35 -4.46 -4.77 12.89
CA PRO A 35 -4.41 -6.07 12.24
C PRO A 35 -4.38 -5.85 10.71
N PRO A 36 -3.67 -6.71 9.95
CA PRO A 36 -3.70 -6.59 8.51
C PRO A 36 -5.15 -6.74 7.99
N PRO A 37 -5.48 -6.07 6.88
CA PRO A 37 -6.82 -6.15 6.30
C PRO A 37 -7.11 -7.55 5.74
N THR A 38 -8.38 -7.96 5.78
CA THR A 38 -8.85 -9.22 5.21
C THR A 38 -9.51 -9.05 3.84
N SER A 39 -9.77 -7.81 3.44
CA SER A 39 -10.25 -7.42 2.11
C SER A 39 -9.57 -6.13 1.63
N MET A 40 -9.38 -5.99 0.32
CA MET A 40 -8.84 -4.76 -0.25
C MET A 40 -9.48 -4.32 -1.55
N ALA A 41 -9.42 -3.01 -1.83
CA ALA A 41 -9.77 -2.48 -3.13
C ALA A 41 -8.75 -1.46 -3.65
N ALA A 42 -8.65 -1.34 -4.98
CA ALA A 42 -7.86 -0.31 -5.65
C ALA A 42 -8.75 0.59 -6.49
N LEU A 43 -8.69 1.89 -6.23
CA LEU A 43 -9.34 2.94 -7.01
C LEU A 43 -8.26 3.76 -7.71
N GLY A 44 -8.46 4.08 -8.98
CA GLY A 44 -7.47 4.84 -9.72
C GLY A 44 -7.68 4.92 -11.22
N ASP A 45 -6.58 5.22 -11.89
CA ASP A 45 -6.50 5.36 -13.34
C ASP A 45 -5.58 4.29 -13.97
N SER A 46 -5.03 4.60 -15.15
CA SER A 46 -4.12 3.74 -15.91
C SER A 46 -2.92 3.23 -15.09
N PHE A 47 -2.42 4.02 -14.13
CA PHE A 47 -1.30 3.59 -13.28
C PHE A 47 -1.73 2.48 -12.32
N THR A 48 -2.92 2.61 -11.72
CA THR A 48 -3.45 1.66 -10.74
C THR A 48 -3.89 0.35 -11.36
N VAL A 49 -4.45 0.38 -12.58
CA VAL A 49 -4.88 -0.84 -13.28
C VAL A 49 -3.72 -1.63 -13.90
N GLY A 50 -2.50 -1.08 -13.95
CA GLY A 50 -1.38 -1.70 -14.65
C GLY A 50 -1.54 -1.62 -16.16
N PHE A 51 -1.79 -0.43 -16.69
CA PHE A 51 -2.02 -0.22 -18.12
C PHE A 51 -0.72 -0.22 -18.93
N ALA A 52 -0.71 -0.90 -20.08
CA ALA A 52 0.37 -0.88 -21.07
C ALA A 52 1.77 -1.12 -20.49
N THR A 53 1.93 -2.15 -19.63
CA THR A 53 3.19 -2.39 -18.92
C THR A 53 4.33 -2.87 -19.82
N GLY A 54 4.02 -3.30 -21.05
CA GLY A 54 5.01 -3.83 -21.98
C GLY A 54 5.51 -5.23 -21.62
N ALA A 55 4.88 -5.90 -20.65
CA ALA A 55 5.14 -7.30 -20.38
C ALA A 55 4.72 -8.19 -21.57
N ALA A 56 5.30 -9.38 -21.68
CA ALA A 56 5.10 -10.27 -22.84
C ALA A 56 3.62 -10.66 -23.05
N ASP A 57 2.86 -10.81 -21.97
CA ASP A 57 1.41 -11.08 -21.95
C ASP A 57 0.55 -9.81 -21.82
N CYS A 58 1.19 -8.64 -21.82
CA CYS A 58 0.57 -7.31 -21.77
C CYS A 58 1.09 -6.44 -22.92
N ALA A 59 0.94 -6.95 -24.15
CA ALA A 59 1.34 -6.24 -25.35
C ALA A 59 0.24 -5.24 -25.77
N GLY A 60 0.59 -3.95 -25.83
CA GLY A 60 -0.26 -2.88 -26.37
C GLY A 60 -0.88 -1.95 -25.33
N PHE A 61 -1.81 -1.10 -25.79
CA PHE A 61 -2.51 -0.10 -24.98
C PHE A 61 -3.74 -0.70 -24.28
N VAL A 62 -3.50 -1.68 -23.41
CA VAL A 62 -4.54 -2.45 -22.70
C VAL A 62 -4.30 -2.46 -21.20
N ALA A 63 -5.36 -2.67 -20.43
CA ALA A 63 -5.27 -2.86 -18.98
C ALA A 63 -4.73 -4.26 -18.66
N CYS A 64 -3.76 -4.35 -17.76
CA CYS A 64 -3.17 -5.61 -17.32
C CYS A 64 -3.13 -5.69 -15.79
N PRO A 65 -4.28 -5.96 -15.15
CA PRO A 65 -4.43 -5.92 -13.69
C PRO A 65 -3.47 -6.81 -12.93
N GLN A 66 -2.96 -7.89 -13.54
CA GLN A 66 -1.95 -8.76 -12.93
C GLN A 66 -0.64 -8.02 -12.60
N TYR A 67 -0.36 -6.91 -13.28
CA TYR A 67 0.81 -6.05 -13.05
C TYR A 67 0.50 -4.79 -12.21
N SER A 68 -0.71 -4.68 -11.66
CA SER A 68 -1.06 -3.57 -10.76
C SER A 68 -0.12 -3.52 -9.55
N TRP A 69 0.40 -2.34 -9.23
CA TRP A 69 1.16 -2.11 -7.99
C TRP A 69 0.33 -2.37 -6.73
N SER A 70 -0.99 -2.23 -6.83
CA SER A 70 -1.91 -2.41 -5.71
C SER A 70 -2.39 -3.85 -5.62
N THR A 71 -3.10 -4.36 -6.62
CA THR A 71 -3.78 -5.67 -6.58
C THR A 71 -3.14 -6.75 -7.47
N GLY A 72 -1.98 -6.47 -8.06
CA GLY A 72 -1.35 -7.37 -9.02
C GLY A 72 -0.85 -8.67 -8.40
N THR A 73 -0.77 -9.72 -9.21
CA THR A 73 -0.29 -11.06 -8.83
C THR A 73 0.99 -11.47 -9.56
N ALA A 74 1.44 -10.68 -10.54
CA ALA A 74 2.66 -10.89 -11.31
C ALA A 74 3.82 -10.00 -10.85
N VAL A 75 3.63 -9.20 -9.80
CA VAL A 75 4.61 -8.30 -9.17
C VAL A 75 4.43 -8.33 -7.66
N ASP A 76 5.45 -7.90 -6.91
CA ASP A 76 5.42 -7.73 -5.44
C ASP A 76 4.54 -6.54 -5.03
N SER A 77 3.24 -6.67 -5.29
CA SER A 77 2.22 -5.63 -5.09
C SER A 77 1.90 -5.41 -3.61
N HIS A 78 1.09 -4.38 -3.30
CA HIS A 78 0.50 -4.26 -1.96
C HIS A 78 -0.27 -5.51 -1.57
N TYR A 79 -1.05 -6.08 -2.49
CA TYR A 79 -1.82 -7.30 -2.28
C TYR A 79 -0.93 -8.49 -1.89
N GLN A 80 0.14 -8.77 -2.63
CA GLN A 80 1.01 -9.91 -2.31
C GLN A 80 1.67 -9.77 -0.94
N ARG A 81 2.14 -8.56 -0.61
CA ARG A 81 2.74 -8.25 0.69
C ARG A 81 1.74 -8.38 1.83
N LEU A 82 0.48 -7.97 1.62
CA LEU A 82 -0.58 -8.11 2.62
C LEU A 82 -1.03 -9.57 2.78
N VAL A 83 -1.14 -10.36 1.71
CA VAL A 83 -1.45 -11.80 1.78
C VAL A 83 -0.38 -12.56 2.56
N ALA A 84 0.89 -12.16 2.45
CA ALA A 84 1.97 -12.75 3.25
C ALA A 84 1.81 -12.50 4.76
N LEU A 85 1.12 -11.42 5.15
CA LEU A 85 0.84 -11.08 6.56
C LEU A 85 -0.50 -11.67 7.03
N GLU A 86 -1.50 -11.72 6.14
CA GLU A 86 -2.85 -12.21 6.40
C GLU A 86 -3.32 -13.09 5.22
N PRO A 87 -3.12 -14.41 5.30
CA PRO A 87 -3.52 -15.34 4.24
C PRO A 87 -5.01 -15.31 3.91
N GLY A 88 -5.87 -14.88 4.84
CA GLY A 88 -7.30 -14.69 4.62
C GLY A 88 -7.65 -13.63 3.57
N LEU A 89 -6.71 -12.74 3.20
CA LEU A 89 -6.88 -11.78 2.11
C LEU A 89 -6.83 -12.44 0.72
N ALA A 90 -6.35 -13.67 0.60
CA ALA A 90 -6.24 -14.36 -0.69
C ALA A 90 -7.60 -14.43 -1.42
N GLY A 91 -7.66 -13.97 -2.68
CA GLY A 91 -8.90 -13.84 -3.44
C GLY A 91 -9.82 -12.66 -3.06
N ASN A 92 -9.54 -11.92 -1.99
CA ASN A 92 -10.39 -10.84 -1.47
C ASN A 92 -9.88 -9.44 -1.88
N ALA A 93 -9.58 -9.25 -3.16
CA ALA A 93 -9.09 -7.99 -3.71
C ALA A 93 -9.87 -7.57 -4.97
N VAL A 94 -10.31 -6.31 -5.03
CA VAL A 94 -11.01 -5.75 -6.19
C VAL A 94 -10.22 -4.59 -6.78
N ASN A 95 -10.01 -4.57 -8.09
CA ASN A 95 -9.46 -3.42 -8.80
C ASN A 95 -10.57 -2.72 -9.59
N ALA A 96 -10.96 -1.53 -9.15
CA ALA A 96 -11.97 -0.69 -9.81
C ALA A 96 -11.35 0.49 -10.57
N ALA A 97 -10.02 0.49 -10.76
CA ALA A 97 -9.35 1.52 -11.52
C ALA A 97 -9.72 1.45 -13.00
N VAL A 98 -9.87 2.63 -13.62
CA VAL A 98 -10.31 2.75 -15.01
C VAL A 98 -9.25 3.54 -15.80
N PRO A 99 -8.70 3.01 -16.90
CA PRO A 99 -7.75 3.74 -17.72
C PRO A 99 -8.23 5.16 -18.08
N GLY A 100 -7.37 6.14 -17.87
CA GLY A 100 -7.63 7.55 -18.16
C GLY A 100 -8.66 8.26 -17.29
N ALA A 101 -9.10 7.63 -16.20
CA ALA A 101 -10.09 8.21 -15.30
C ALA A 101 -9.61 9.53 -14.66
N PRO A 102 -10.45 10.59 -14.67
CA PRO A 102 -10.23 11.79 -13.86
C PRO A 102 -10.78 11.62 -12.45
N MET A 103 -10.47 12.55 -11.54
CA MET A 103 -10.91 12.57 -10.15
C MET A 103 -12.43 12.60 -10.02
N ALA A 104 -13.14 13.17 -10.99
CA ALA A 104 -14.61 13.11 -11.09
C ALA A 104 -15.19 11.69 -11.11
N SER A 105 -14.39 10.68 -11.48
CA SER A 105 -14.81 9.27 -11.49
C SER A 105 -14.80 8.61 -10.11
N LEU A 106 -14.15 9.22 -9.10
CA LEU A 106 -13.85 8.55 -7.83
C LEU A 106 -15.11 8.06 -7.11
N VAL A 107 -16.20 8.84 -7.16
CA VAL A 107 -17.51 8.43 -6.60
C VAL A 107 -18.03 7.15 -7.25
N GLY A 108 -17.90 7.03 -8.58
CA GLY A 108 -18.33 5.83 -9.31
C GLY A 108 -17.47 4.61 -8.98
N GLN A 109 -16.16 4.79 -8.85
CA GLN A 109 -15.25 3.72 -8.44
C GLN A 109 -15.50 3.28 -6.99
N ALA A 110 -15.70 4.23 -6.06
CA ALA A 110 -16.08 3.95 -4.68
C ALA A 110 -17.42 3.19 -4.59
N THR A 111 -18.41 3.61 -5.37
CA THR A 111 -19.71 2.92 -5.47
C THR A 111 -19.57 1.49 -5.99
N THR A 112 -18.64 1.24 -6.92
CA THR A 112 -18.39 -0.09 -7.48
C THR A 112 -17.88 -1.08 -6.43
N VAL A 113 -17.04 -0.61 -5.50
CA VAL A 113 -16.45 -1.46 -4.45
C VAL A 113 -17.27 -1.50 -3.16
N ALA A 114 -18.25 -0.61 -3.00
CA ALA A 114 -19.11 -0.52 -1.82
C ALA A 114 -19.73 -1.86 -1.38
N PRO A 115 -20.23 -2.73 -2.27
CA PRO A 115 -20.81 -4.02 -1.87
C PRO A 115 -19.81 -4.97 -1.19
N THR A 116 -18.51 -4.77 -1.44
CA THR A 116 -17.44 -5.60 -0.84
C THR A 116 -16.98 -5.10 0.52
N GLN A 117 -17.40 -3.88 0.89
CA GLN A 117 -17.01 -3.19 2.12
C GLN A 117 -15.52 -3.37 2.50
N PRO A 118 -14.58 -2.94 1.65
CA PRO A 118 -13.16 -3.29 1.80
C PRO A 118 -12.57 -2.73 3.10
N ASP A 119 -11.75 -3.54 3.79
CA ASP A 119 -11.01 -3.13 4.99
C ASP A 119 -9.89 -2.14 4.65
N TYR A 120 -9.34 -2.24 3.44
CA TYR A 120 -8.24 -1.42 2.96
C TYR A 120 -8.45 -0.95 1.52
N VAL A 121 -8.27 0.33 1.26
CA VAL A 121 -8.37 0.91 -0.08
C VAL A 121 -7.11 1.67 -0.44
N THR A 122 -6.55 1.40 -1.61
CA THR A 122 -5.53 2.26 -2.22
C THR A 122 -6.17 3.19 -3.25
N VAL A 123 -5.82 4.47 -3.19
CA VAL A 123 -6.27 5.47 -4.16
C VAL A 123 -5.06 6.11 -4.82
N LEU A 124 -4.95 5.98 -6.14
CA LEU A 124 -4.07 6.79 -6.99
C LEU A 124 -4.88 7.18 -8.22
N LEU A 125 -5.41 8.40 -8.20
CA LEU A 125 -6.30 8.93 -9.23
C LEU A 125 -6.00 10.40 -9.48
N GLY A 126 -5.97 10.77 -10.74
CA GLY A 126 -5.81 12.16 -11.17
C GLY A 126 -4.86 12.32 -12.35
N GLY A 127 -4.29 11.22 -12.86
CA GLY A 127 -3.55 11.23 -14.12
C GLY A 127 -4.41 11.74 -15.27
N GLY A 128 -5.71 11.41 -15.28
CA GLY A 128 -6.65 11.93 -16.27
C GLY A 128 -6.83 13.46 -16.22
N ASP A 129 -6.84 14.05 -15.02
CA ASP A 129 -6.99 15.49 -14.80
C ASP A 129 -5.80 16.32 -15.29
N VAL A 130 -4.61 15.70 -15.37
CA VAL A 130 -3.38 16.36 -15.81
C VAL A 130 -2.98 15.98 -17.24
N CYS A 131 -3.29 14.77 -17.71
CA CYS A 131 -2.91 14.30 -19.04
C CYS A 131 -3.91 14.70 -20.14
N PHE A 132 -5.20 14.78 -19.81
CA PHE A 132 -6.27 14.99 -20.79
C PHE A 132 -7.04 16.30 -20.58
N GLY A 133 -6.51 17.18 -19.72
CA GLY A 133 -7.12 18.46 -19.40
C GLY A 133 -6.37 19.16 -18.29
N THR A 134 -7.05 20.12 -17.65
CA THR A 134 -6.57 20.76 -16.44
C THR A 134 -7.76 20.99 -15.52
N THR A 135 -7.89 20.15 -14.50
CA THR A 135 -8.89 20.34 -13.46
C THR A 135 -8.38 21.36 -12.44
N PRO A 136 -9.10 22.46 -12.15
CA PRO A 136 -8.71 23.40 -11.11
C PRO A 136 -8.56 22.68 -9.75
N THR A 137 -7.55 23.06 -8.97
CA THR A 137 -7.25 22.39 -7.69
C THR A 137 -8.44 22.37 -6.73
N ALA A 138 -9.25 23.42 -6.70
CA ALA A 138 -10.46 23.47 -5.89
C ALA A 138 -11.49 22.42 -6.32
N THR A 139 -11.67 22.24 -7.63
CA THR A 139 -12.56 21.23 -8.23
C THR A 139 -12.02 19.82 -7.96
N PHE A 140 -10.72 19.59 -8.16
CA PHE A 140 -10.07 18.32 -7.87
C PHE A 140 -10.25 17.93 -6.40
N ALA A 141 -10.00 18.86 -5.47
CA ALA A 141 -10.14 18.62 -4.05
C ALA A 141 -11.61 18.38 -3.63
N ALA A 142 -12.58 19.02 -4.31
CA ALA A 142 -14.00 18.76 -4.06
C ALA A 142 -14.41 17.36 -4.55
N GLN A 143 -13.96 16.95 -5.74
CA GLN A 143 -14.23 15.63 -6.29
C GLN A 143 -13.58 14.51 -5.47
N PHE A 144 -12.34 14.73 -5.01
CA PHE A 144 -11.67 13.80 -4.11
C PHE A 144 -12.47 13.61 -2.82
N ARG A 145 -12.89 14.70 -2.15
CA ARG A 145 -13.71 14.63 -0.93
C ARG A 145 -15.01 13.88 -1.18
N ALA A 146 -15.72 14.16 -2.28
CA ALA A 146 -16.95 13.46 -2.61
C ALA A 146 -16.74 11.94 -2.79
N GLY A 147 -15.63 11.55 -3.41
CA GLY A 147 -15.25 10.13 -3.53
C GLY A 147 -14.94 9.48 -2.19
N MET A 148 -14.21 10.19 -1.31
CA MET A 148 -13.94 9.71 0.05
C MET A 148 -15.22 9.59 0.89
N ASP A 149 -16.13 10.57 0.80
CA ASP A 149 -17.41 10.54 1.49
C ASP A 149 -18.25 9.34 1.04
N ALA A 150 -18.28 9.05 -0.28
CA ALA A 150 -18.96 7.87 -0.82
C ALA A 150 -18.34 6.56 -0.32
N LEU A 151 -17.00 6.49 -0.24
CA LEU A 151 -16.30 5.32 0.28
C LEU A 151 -16.60 5.10 1.77
N PHE A 152 -16.45 6.13 2.61
CA PHE A 152 -16.68 6.01 4.05
C PHE A 152 -18.15 5.84 4.42
N ALA A 153 -19.09 6.28 3.59
CA ALA A 153 -20.50 5.96 3.75
C ALA A 153 -20.77 4.45 3.62
N ALA A 154 -20.05 3.76 2.72
CA ALA A 154 -20.17 2.32 2.51
C ALA A 154 -19.28 1.48 3.45
N SER A 155 -18.11 2.00 3.83
CA SER A 155 -17.10 1.29 4.63
C SER A 155 -16.50 2.24 5.69
N PRO A 156 -17.23 2.52 6.78
CA PRO A 156 -16.85 3.55 7.75
C PRO A 156 -15.48 3.34 8.40
N ASP A 157 -15.07 2.09 8.57
CA ASP A 157 -13.83 1.73 9.26
C ASP A 157 -12.64 1.47 8.33
N THR A 158 -12.85 1.59 7.01
CA THR A 158 -11.82 1.27 6.00
C THR A 158 -10.56 2.11 6.18
N LYS A 159 -9.41 1.50 5.94
CA LYS A 159 -8.11 2.19 5.94
C LYS A 159 -7.76 2.59 4.53
N VAL A 160 -7.39 3.85 4.33
CA VAL A 160 -7.15 4.38 2.99
C VAL A 160 -5.70 4.84 2.87
N LEU A 161 -4.99 4.27 1.89
CA LEU A 161 -3.74 4.81 1.41
C LEU A 161 -4.03 5.68 0.19
N VAL A 162 -3.66 6.96 0.25
CA VAL A 162 -3.76 7.89 -0.88
C VAL A 162 -2.36 8.14 -1.39
N ALA A 163 -2.07 7.67 -2.61
CA ALA A 163 -0.83 7.95 -3.28
C ALA A 163 -0.95 9.23 -4.11
N SER A 164 0.12 10.01 -4.15
CA SER A 164 0.17 11.22 -4.98
C SER A 164 0.21 10.86 -6.47
N LEU A 165 -0.11 11.85 -7.28
CA LEU A 165 0.27 11.81 -8.69
C LEU A 165 1.80 11.82 -8.81
N TRP A 166 2.30 11.27 -9.93
CA TRP A 166 3.71 11.38 -10.27
C TRP A 166 4.11 12.85 -10.47
N ASP A 167 5.41 13.12 -10.45
CA ASP A 167 5.97 14.41 -10.88
C ASP A 167 6.32 14.36 -12.37
N PHE A 168 5.77 15.28 -13.18
CA PHE A 168 6.01 15.29 -14.62
C PHE A 168 7.49 15.49 -14.93
N GLU A 169 8.18 16.26 -14.10
CA GLU A 169 9.60 16.56 -14.28
C GLU A 169 10.47 15.31 -14.16
N SER A 170 9.97 14.24 -13.51
CA SER A 170 10.67 12.95 -13.44
C SER A 170 10.67 12.16 -14.76
N LEU A 171 9.90 12.60 -15.77
CA LEU A 171 9.81 11.97 -17.08
C LEU A 171 10.67 12.67 -18.16
N ARG A 172 11.34 13.77 -17.81
CA ARG A 172 12.26 14.51 -18.69
C ARG A 172 13.71 14.06 -18.49
#